data_AF-A0A3N5PJU9-F1
#
_entry.id   AF-A0A3N5PJU9-F1
#
_cell.length_a   1.000
_cell.length_b   1.000
_cell.length_c   1.000
_cell.angle_alpha   90.00
_cell.angle_beta   90.00
_cell.angle_gamma   90.00
#
_symmetry.space_group_name_H-M   'P 1'
#
loop_
_entity.id
_entity.type
_entity.pdbx_description
1 polymer ?
#
loop_
_entity_poly.entity_id
_entity_poly.type
_entity_poly.pdbx_seq_one_letter_code
_entity_poly.pdbx_strand_id
1 'polypeptide(L)'
;DYEKKELLNISGFEEKVLDVTRLNGNPVSVDFAVLNYRAKTFIKKGEILFEEKIEKIPLISSGDKVSAEVRNGNVVVKTDAFARQQGGAGDMIEFISSSNKIFKARIIDATKVVVE
;
A
#
# COMPACT_ATOMS: atom_id res chain seq x y z
N ASP A 1 3.13 -2.95 -21.30
CA ASP A 1 3.70 -1.90 -20.46
C ASP A 1 2.79 -1.72 -19.27
N TYR A 2 3.31 -1.22 -18.14
CA TYR A 2 2.53 -0.79 -16.99
C TYR A 2 2.88 0.65 -16.66
N GLU A 3 1.87 1.50 -16.54
CA GLU A 3 2.01 2.90 -16.15
C GLU A 3 2.18 3.06 -14.64
N LYS A 4 2.65 4.25 -14.22
CA LYS A 4 2.81 4.55 -12.80
C LYS A 4 1.47 4.41 -12.05
N LYS A 5 1.48 3.67 -10.94
CA LYS A 5 0.34 3.28 -10.09
C LYS A 5 -0.63 2.27 -10.73
N GLU A 6 -0.35 1.75 -11.92
CA GLU A 6 -1.17 0.70 -12.53
C GLU A 6 -1.09 -0.61 -11.74
N LEU A 7 -2.23 -1.28 -11.57
CA LEU A 7 -2.31 -2.57 -10.87
C LEU A 7 -1.62 -3.66 -11.70
N LEU A 8 -0.80 -4.47 -11.04
CA LEU A 8 -0.17 -5.59 -11.70
C LEU A 8 -1.15 -6.75 -11.84
N ASN A 9 -0.98 -7.57 -12.88
CA ASN A 9 -1.80 -8.75 -13.10
C ASN A 9 -0.93 -9.90 -13.61
N ILE A 10 -1.34 -11.14 -13.33
CA ILE A 10 -0.55 -12.34 -13.66
C ILE A 10 -0.32 -12.47 -15.18
N SER A 11 -1.32 -12.11 -16.00
CA SER A 11 -1.25 -12.21 -17.46
C SER A 11 -0.22 -11.29 -18.12
N GLY A 12 0.27 -10.27 -17.42
CA GLY A 12 1.29 -9.36 -17.95
C GLY A 12 2.72 -9.83 -17.78
N PHE A 13 2.95 -10.99 -17.15
CA PHE A 13 4.27 -11.52 -16.85
C PHE A 13 4.47 -12.92 -17.41
N GLU A 14 5.74 -13.23 -17.68
CA GLU A 14 6.21 -14.57 -18.03
C GLU A 14 7.35 -14.93 -17.07
N GLU A 15 7.43 -16.19 -16.67
CA GLU A 15 8.50 -16.68 -15.82
C GLU A 15 9.71 -17.08 -16.66
N LYS A 16 10.91 -16.68 -16.22
CA LYS A 16 12.17 -17.01 -16.88
C LYS A 16 13.23 -17.36 -15.86
N VAL A 17 14.04 -18.37 -16.19
CA VAL A 17 15.26 -18.70 -15.44
C VAL A 17 16.42 -17.95 -16.06
N LEU A 18 17.13 -17.16 -15.26
CA LEU A 18 18.27 -16.35 -15.69
C LEU A 18 19.33 -16.26 -14.59
N ASP A 19 20.58 -15.99 -14.97
CA ASP A 19 21.65 -15.65 -14.04
C ASP A 19 21.43 -14.22 -13.50
N VAL A 20 21.29 -14.09 -12.19
CA VAL A 20 21.03 -12.82 -11.50
C VAL A 20 22.29 -12.11 -11.01
N THR A 21 23.46 -12.75 -11.06
CA THR A 21 24.71 -12.25 -10.46
C THR A 21 25.21 -10.93 -11.07
N ARG A 22 24.79 -10.62 -12.30
CA ARG A 22 25.19 -9.42 -13.06
C ARG A 22 24.09 -8.37 -13.18
N LEU A 23 22.94 -8.59 -12.52
CA LEU A 23 21.83 -7.64 -12.58
C LEU A 23 22.06 -6.48 -11.63
N ASN A 24 21.71 -5.27 -12.08
CA ASN A 24 21.72 -4.07 -11.25
C ASN A 24 20.31 -3.84 -10.68
N GLY A 25 19.95 -4.61 -9.64
CA GLY A 25 18.65 -4.51 -8.96
C GLY A 25 18.20 -5.85 -8.37
N ASN A 26 17.10 -5.84 -7.61
CA ASN A 26 16.52 -7.05 -7.00
C ASN A 26 15.37 -7.58 -7.86
N PRO A 27 15.57 -8.61 -8.69
CA PRO A 27 14.48 -9.20 -9.47
C PRO A 27 13.48 -9.89 -8.54
N VAL A 28 12.20 -9.81 -8.86
CA VAL A 28 11.17 -10.54 -8.11
C VAL A 28 11.31 -12.04 -8.33
N SER A 29 11.01 -12.83 -7.30
CA SER A 29 10.95 -14.29 -7.36
C SER A 29 9.62 -14.79 -7.90
N VAL A 30 9.55 -16.07 -8.29
CA VAL A 30 8.33 -16.68 -8.86
C VAL A 30 7.17 -16.77 -7.85
N ASP A 31 7.47 -16.89 -6.56
CA ASP A 31 6.47 -16.89 -5.48
C ASP A 31 5.94 -15.50 -5.12
N PHE A 32 6.35 -14.47 -5.86
CA PHE A 32 5.89 -13.10 -5.69
C PHE A 32 4.37 -12.98 -5.90
N ALA A 33 3.67 -12.48 -4.88
CA ALA A 33 2.23 -12.26 -4.92
C ALA A 33 1.85 -11.01 -5.74
N VAL A 34 1.96 -11.11 -7.08
CA VAL A 34 1.66 -10.04 -8.06
C VAL A 34 0.36 -9.30 -7.75
N LEU A 35 -0.65 -10.06 -7.29
CA LEU A 35 -1.97 -9.64 -6.82
C LEU A 35 -1.99 -8.33 -5.99
N ASN A 36 -1.00 -8.23 -5.11
CA ASN A 36 -0.99 -7.25 -4.02
C ASN A 36 -0.17 -5.99 -4.34
N TYR A 37 0.29 -5.86 -5.59
CA TYR A 37 1.23 -4.83 -6.00
C TYR A 37 0.72 -4.00 -7.17
N ARG A 38 1.25 -2.78 -7.23
CA ARG A 38 1.08 -1.86 -8.35
C ARG A 38 2.45 -1.34 -8.79
N ALA A 39 2.53 -0.85 -10.01
CA ALA A 39 3.73 -0.22 -10.53
C ALA A 39 4.04 1.07 -9.75
N LYS A 40 5.26 1.20 -9.22
CA LYS A 40 5.77 2.42 -8.58
C LYS A 40 6.27 3.42 -9.62
N THR A 41 6.82 2.91 -10.72
CA THR A 41 7.30 3.65 -11.89
C THR A 41 6.82 2.96 -13.16
N PHE A 42 7.02 3.57 -14.33
CA PHE A 42 6.75 2.91 -15.60
C PHE A 42 7.54 1.60 -15.73
N ILE A 43 6.87 0.53 -16.19
CA ILE A 43 7.46 -0.78 -16.46
C ILE A 43 7.25 -1.12 -17.93
N LYS A 44 8.34 -1.27 -18.66
CA LYS A 44 8.33 -1.56 -20.09
C LYS A 44 8.13 -3.06 -20.34
N LYS A 45 7.32 -3.41 -21.33
CA LYS A 45 7.15 -4.79 -21.78
C LYS A 45 8.50 -5.40 -22.17
N GLY A 46 8.75 -6.61 -21.66
CA GLY A 46 9.95 -7.38 -21.93
C GLY A 46 11.14 -7.06 -21.02
N GLU A 47 10.99 -6.12 -20.08
CA GLU A 47 12.01 -5.92 -19.03
C GLU A 47 11.81 -6.87 -17.84
N ILE A 48 12.88 -7.09 -17.08
CA ILE A 48 12.84 -7.87 -15.83
C ILE A 48 12.07 -7.05 -14.78
N LEU A 49 11.13 -7.69 -14.09
CA LEU A 49 10.40 -7.06 -12.99
C LEU A 49 11.31 -6.98 -11.75
N PHE A 50 11.58 -5.76 -11.30
CA PHE A 50 12.42 -5.47 -10.15
C PHE A 50 11.58 -4.95 -8.97
N GLU A 51 11.95 -5.32 -7.74
CA GLU A 51 11.27 -4.90 -6.51
C GLU A 51 11.23 -3.36 -6.38
N GLU A 52 12.24 -2.66 -6.87
CA GLU A 52 12.34 -1.20 -6.82
C GLU A 52 11.30 -0.49 -7.68
N LYS A 53 10.73 -1.18 -8.69
CA LYS A 53 9.74 -0.66 -9.63
C LYS A 53 8.31 -0.92 -9.21
N ILE A 54 8.10 -1.60 -8.09
CA ILE A 54 6.77 -1.98 -7.59
C ILE A 54 6.58 -1.49 -6.16
N GLU A 55 5.32 -1.36 -5.78
CA GLU A 55 4.93 -1.06 -4.40
C GLU A 55 3.63 -1.79 -4.07
N LYS A 56 3.42 -2.08 -2.79
CA LYS A 56 2.16 -2.68 -2.35
C LYS A 56 1.00 -1.74 -2.65
N ILE A 57 -0.15 -2.32 -3.00
CA ILE A 57 -1.39 -1.57 -3.13
C ILE A 57 -1.73 -1.02 -1.72
N PRO A 58 -1.93 0.30 -1.57
CA PRO A 58 -2.30 0.86 -0.28
C PRO A 58 -3.70 0.36 0.11
N LEU A 59 -3.87 0.06 1.39
CA LEU A 59 -5.14 -0.40 1.94
C LEU A 59 -6.12 0.78 2.13
N ILE A 60 -5.57 1.95 2.43
CA ILE A 60 -6.27 3.23 2.55
C ILE A 60 -5.62 4.22 1.60
N SER A 61 -6.44 4.93 0.83
CA SER A 61 -6.06 6.03 -0.04
C SER A 61 -6.46 7.37 0.55
N SER A 62 -5.82 8.45 0.09
CA SER A 62 -6.20 9.81 0.50
C SER A 62 -7.66 10.09 0.15
N GLY A 63 -8.41 10.60 1.13
CA GLY A 63 -9.84 10.89 1.03
C GLY A 63 -10.73 9.77 1.54
N ASP A 64 -10.20 8.55 1.76
CA ASP A 64 -11.00 7.43 2.24
C ASP A 64 -11.53 7.70 3.65
N LYS A 65 -12.81 7.37 3.85
CA LYS A 65 -13.49 7.46 5.12
C LYS A 65 -13.23 6.19 5.94
N VAL A 66 -12.80 6.37 7.19
CA VAL A 66 -12.52 5.28 8.13
C VAL A 66 -13.12 5.57 9.51
N SER A 67 -13.26 4.52 10.32
CA SER A 67 -13.57 4.61 11.75
C SER A 67 -12.27 4.67 12.55
N ALA A 68 -12.01 5.83 13.15
CA ALA A 68 -10.92 6.01 14.10
C ALA A 68 -11.36 5.59 15.50
N GLU A 69 -10.63 4.66 16.09
CA GLU A 69 -10.81 4.16 17.44
C GLU A 69 -9.70 4.67 18.35
N VAL A 70 -10.08 5.18 19.52
CA VAL A 70 -9.14 5.44 20.62
C VAL A 70 -9.64 4.72 21.86
N ARG A 71 -8.72 4.07 22.58
CA ARG A 71 -9.04 3.33 23.81
C ARG A 71 -8.29 3.95 24.98
N ASN A 72 -9.02 4.27 26.05
CA ASN A 72 -8.44 4.64 27.33
C ASN A 72 -9.05 3.78 28.44
N GLY A 73 -8.29 2.78 28.91
CA GLY A 73 -8.80 1.73 29.79
C GLY A 73 -9.95 0.95 29.17
N ASN A 74 -11.12 0.99 29.82
CA ASN A 74 -12.34 0.31 29.36
C ASN A 74 -13.20 1.18 28.43
N VAL A 75 -12.83 2.44 28.20
CA VAL A 75 -13.58 3.35 27.33
C VAL A 75 -13.00 3.27 25.92
N VAL A 76 -13.88 3.03 24.94
CA VAL A 76 -13.55 3.10 23.51
C VAL A 76 -14.37 4.22 22.89
N VAL A 77 -13.70 5.18 22.28
CA VAL A 77 -14.33 6.25 21.51
C VAL A 77 -14.12 5.98 20.03
N LYS A 78 -15.19 6.10 19.26
CA LYS A 78 -15.19 5.95 17.80
C LYS A 78 -15.60 7.26 17.14
N THR A 79 -14.91 7.64 16.09
CA THR A 79 -15.29 8.77 15.24
C THR A 79 -15.00 8.45 13.79
N ASP A 80 -15.79 9.04 12.89
CA ASP A 80 -15.43 9.10 11.49
C ASP A 80 -14.20 9.99 11.29
N ALA A 81 -13.33 9.57 10.38
CA ALA A 81 -12.16 10.32 9.95
C ALA A 81 -11.86 10.05 8.47
N PHE A 82 -11.11 10.96 7.85
CA PHE A 82 -10.72 10.87 6.45
C PHE A 82 -9.21 10.85 6.33
N ALA A 83 -8.69 9.91 5.53
CA ALA A 83 -7.25 9.78 5.32
C ALA A 83 -6.70 10.98 4.54
N ARG A 84 -5.56 11.53 4.95
CA ARG A 84 -4.85 12.58 4.21
C ARG A 84 -3.72 12.04 3.35
N GLN A 85 -3.36 10.78 3.56
CA GLN A 85 -2.25 10.09 2.91
C GLN A 85 -2.69 8.66 2.57
N GLN A 86 -1.92 7.99 1.72
CA GLN A 86 -2.11 6.57 1.46
C GLN A 86 -1.27 5.74 2.44
N GLY A 87 -1.72 4.53 2.77
CA GLY A 87 -0.96 3.60 3.62
C GLY A 87 -1.52 2.18 3.58
N GLY A 88 -0.68 1.22 3.96
CA GLY A 88 -1.04 -0.17 4.19
C GLY A 88 -1.30 -0.47 5.67
N ALA A 89 -1.73 -1.70 5.96
CA ALA A 89 -1.87 -2.17 7.34
C ALA A 89 -0.57 -1.99 8.14
N GLY A 90 -0.67 -1.42 9.33
CA GLY A 90 0.45 -1.12 10.22
C GLY A 90 1.07 0.26 10.04
N ASP A 91 0.83 0.95 8.91
CA ASP A 91 1.37 2.29 8.69
C ASP A 91 0.71 3.31 9.63
N MET A 92 1.50 4.28 10.10
CA MET A 92 1.02 5.43 10.85
C MET A 92 0.91 6.64 9.93
N ILE A 93 -0.31 7.04 9.58
CA ILE A 93 -0.58 8.14 8.65
C ILE A 93 -1.48 9.21 9.27
N GLU A 94 -1.58 10.36 8.61
CA GLU A 94 -2.44 11.46 9.05
C GLU A 94 -3.88 11.30 8.59
N PHE A 95 -4.80 11.59 9.50
CA PHE A 95 -6.24 11.65 9.29
C PHE A 95 -6.79 13.01 9.72
N ILE A 96 -7.96 13.36 9.18
CA ILE A 96 -8.76 14.51 9.60
C ILE A 96 -10.12 14.02 10.08
N SER A 97 -10.51 14.40 11.31
CA SER A 97 -11.85 14.11 11.84
C SER A 97 -12.92 14.96 11.16
N SER A 98 -14.20 14.59 11.32
CA SER A 98 -15.33 15.44 10.92
C SER A 98 -15.34 16.83 11.59
N SER A 99 -14.61 17.00 12.70
CA SER A 99 -14.41 18.28 13.40
C SER A 99 -13.21 19.08 12.89
N ASN A 100 -12.62 18.70 11.75
CA ASN A 100 -11.41 19.26 11.15
C ASN A 100 -10.13 19.16 11.99
N LYS A 101 -10.12 18.37 13.07
CA LYS A 101 -8.90 18.06 13.82
C LYS A 101 -8.05 17.03 13.08
N ILE A 102 -6.75 17.32 12.95
CA ILE A 102 -5.74 16.43 12.35
C ILE A 102 -5.10 15.59 13.45
N PHE A 103 -4.92 14.31 13.19
CA PHE A 103 -4.24 13.38 14.10
C PHE A 103 -3.58 12.25 13.32
N LYS A 104 -2.65 11.54 13.97
CA LYS A 104 -2.02 10.34 13.42
C LYS A 104 -2.72 9.10 13.98
N ALA A 105 -2.91 8.10 13.14
CA ALA A 105 -3.46 6.82 13.56
C ALA A 105 -2.78 5.69 12.78
N ARG A 106 -2.71 4.52 13.42
CA ARG A 106 -2.21 3.28 12.81
C ARG A 106 -3.34 2.61 12.02
N ILE A 107 -3.06 2.22 10.79
CA ILE A 107 -4.01 1.48 9.95
C ILE A 107 -4.12 0.03 10.47
N ILE A 108 -5.34 -0.40 10.78
CA ILE A 108 -5.62 -1.79 11.16
C ILE A 108 -6.14 -2.56 9.95
N ASP A 109 -7.14 -2.00 9.28
CA ASP A 109 -7.73 -2.53 8.05
C ASP A 109 -8.25 -1.40 7.15
N ALA A 110 -8.93 -1.73 6.03
CA ALA A 110 -9.43 -0.76 5.06
C ALA A 110 -10.47 0.24 5.62
N THR A 111 -11.06 -0.07 6.77
CA THR A 111 -12.15 0.71 7.36
C THR A 111 -11.84 1.22 8.77
N LYS A 112 -10.76 0.73 9.38
CA LYS A 112 -10.46 0.96 10.80
C LYS A 112 -9.03 1.42 11.03
N VAL A 113 -8.91 2.42 11.88
CA VAL A 113 -7.62 2.95 12.34
C VAL A 113 -7.64 3.15 13.86
N VAL A 114 -6.47 3.04 14.49
CA VAL A 114 -6.33 3.21 15.95
C VAL A 114 -5.43 4.39 16.25
N VAL A 115 -5.92 5.30 17.08
CA VAL A 115 -5.14 6.41 17.63
C VAL A 115 -4.39 5.91 18.86
N GLU A 116 -3.08 6.14 18.89
CA GLU A 116 -2.19 5.83 20.02
C GLU A 116 -2.04 7.04 20.96
#